data_AF-A0A970DPM0-F1
#
_entry.id   AF-A0A970DPM0-F1
#
_cell.length_a   1.000
_cell.length_b   1.000
_cell.length_c   1.000
_cell.angle_alpha   90.00
_cell.angle_beta   90.00
_cell.angle_gamma   90.00
#
_symmetry.space_group_name_H-M   'P 1'
#
loop_
_entity.id
_entity.type
_entity.pdbx_description
1 polymer ?
#
loop_
_entity_poly.entity_id
_entity_poly.type
_entity_poly.pdbx_seq_one_letter_code
_entity_poly.pdbx_strand_id
1 'polypeptide(L)'
;MKIVTLMGIGHFNESDFDSDVVTITKLEQYANGLILVLEDIIEIISNCRDINSSNIKLVKEKYEVASKFLIDLKNTLDVCCNKYKDGYYDFYKKELELYDDKYINDAVTGWILSEPRDGLVDKFFIICYKVRELLRKINNKQ
;
A
#
# COMPACT_ATOMS: atom_id res chain seq x y z
N MET A 1 -13.55 17.51 13.65
CA MET A 1 -12.79 16.25 13.84
C MET A 1 -13.52 15.17 13.05
N LYS A 2 -13.11 14.89 11.82
CA LYS A 2 -13.76 13.88 10.98
C LYS A 2 -13.11 12.54 11.28
N ILE A 3 -13.88 11.66 11.92
CA ILE A 3 -13.55 10.24 12.06
C ILE A 3 -13.63 9.65 10.66
N VAL A 4 -12.48 9.24 10.11
CA VAL A 4 -12.46 8.40 8.90
C VAL A 4 -12.68 6.97 9.38
N THR A 5 -13.91 6.51 9.24
CA THR A 5 -14.27 5.11 9.46
C THR A 5 -13.56 4.28 8.38
N LEU A 6 -12.56 3.49 8.77
CA LEU A 6 -12.01 2.42 7.94
C LEU A 6 -13.16 1.48 7.56
N MET A 7 -13.61 1.55 6.30
CA MET A 7 -14.54 0.55 5.76
C MET A 7 -13.85 -0.82 5.83
N GLY A 8 -14.59 -1.81 6.32
CA GLY A 8 -14.08 -3.10 6.74
C GLY A 8 -13.15 -3.76 5.73
N ILE A 9 -12.00 -4.21 6.23
CA ILE A 9 -11.06 -5.04 5.49
C ILE A 9 -11.72 -6.43 5.39
N GLY A 10 -12.57 -6.62 4.38
CA GLY A 10 -13.17 -7.91 4.09
C GLY A 10 -12.09 -8.93 3.73
N HIS A 11 -12.15 -10.12 4.34
CA HIS A 11 -11.38 -11.26 3.86
C HIS A 11 -12.09 -11.78 2.61
N PHE A 12 -11.40 -11.81 1.47
CA PHE A 12 -11.99 -12.23 0.20
C PHE A 12 -11.40 -13.57 -0.26
N ASN A 13 -12.26 -14.45 -0.76
CA ASN A 13 -11.88 -15.75 -1.31
C ASN A 13 -11.69 -15.66 -2.84
N GLU A 14 -11.01 -16.64 -3.46
CA GLU A 14 -10.83 -16.70 -4.92
C GLU A 14 -12.15 -16.69 -5.70
N SER A 15 -13.21 -17.30 -5.16
CA SER A 15 -14.56 -17.27 -5.73
C SER A 15 -15.16 -15.87 -5.83
N ASP A 16 -14.67 -14.93 -5.02
CA ASP A 16 -15.16 -13.57 -5.02
C ASP A 16 -14.57 -12.75 -6.19
N PHE A 17 -13.78 -13.35 -7.10
CA PHE A 17 -13.22 -12.67 -8.29
C PHE A 17 -13.92 -13.05 -9.60
N ASP A 18 -15.05 -13.76 -9.52
CA ASP A 18 -15.81 -14.25 -10.68
C ASP A 18 -16.33 -13.11 -11.59
N SER A 19 -16.53 -11.90 -11.06
CA SER A 19 -16.91 -10.73 -11.87
C SER A 19 -15.79 -9.69 -12.03
N ASP A 20 -15.73 -9.07 -13.21
CA ASP A 20 -14.77 -8.02 -13.54
C ASP A 20 -14.89 -6.82 -12.60
N VAL A 21 -16.12 -6.40 -12.32
CA VAL A 21 -16.44 -5.28 -11.42
C VAL A 21 -15.90 -5.53 -10.02
N VAL A 22 -16.05 -6.75 -9.48
CA VAL A 22 -15.56 -7.06 -8.14
C VAL A 22 -14.03 -7.10 -8.09
N THR A 23 -13.38 -7.64 -9.13
CA THR A 23 -11.90 -7.70 -9.20
C THR A 23 -11.30 -6.29 -9.22
N ILE A 24 -11.84 -5.39 -10.05
CA ILE A 24 -11.38 -4.00 -10.11
C ILE A 24 -11.67 -3.24 -8.82
N THR A 25 -12.87 -3.40 -8.25
CA THR A 25 -13.23 -2.76 -6.97
C THR A 25 -12.28 -3.17 -5.84
N LYS A 26 -11.91 -4.44 -5.76
CA LYS A 26 -10.94 -4.92 -4.76
C LYS A 26 -9.55 -4.34 -4.98
N LEU A 27 -9.10 -4.31 -6.23
CA LEU A 27 -7.81 -3.71 -6.59
C LEU A 27 -7.76 -2.25 -6.13
N GLU A 28 -8.83 -1.49 -6.37
CA GLU A 28 -8.97 -0.11 -5.90
C GLU A 28 -8.99 0.00 -4.37
N GLN A 29 -9.72 -0.88 -3.68
CA GLN A 29 -9.78 -0.89 -2.22
C GLN A 29 -8.42 -1.14 -1.58
N TYR A 30 -7.68 -2.16 -2.05
CA TYR A 30 -6.35 -2.46 -1.53
C TYR A 30 -5.33 -1.37 -1.86
N ALA A 31 -5.40 -0.80 -3.06
CA ALA A 31 -4.55 0.32 -3.47
C ALA A 31 -4.78 1.56 -2.58
N ASN A 32 -6.03 1.95 -2.35
CA ASN A 32 -6.36 3.07 -1.48
C ASN A 32 -5.99 2.79 -0.01
N GLY A 33 -6.26 1.58 0.48
CA GLY A 33 -5.89 1.16 1.83
C GLY A 33 -4.37 1.23 2.07
N LEU A 34 -3.58 0.75 1.11
CA LEU A 34 -2.12 0.83 1.15
C LEU A 34 -1.65 2.29 1.21
N ILE A 35 -2.16 3.16 0.32
CA ILE A 35 -1.77 4.57 0.27
C ILE A 35 -2.03 5.24 1.63
N LEU A 36 -3.24 5.10 2.17
CA LEU A 36 -3.61 5.74 3.43
C LEU A 36 -2.69 5.35 4.58
N VAL A 37 -2.38 4.05 4.71
CA VAL A 37 -1.55 3.55 5.81
C VAL A 37 -0.10 3.99 5.64
N LEU A 38 0.43 4.01 4.42
CA LEU A 38 1.77 4.52 4.14
C LEU A 38 1.88 6.04 4.40
N GLU A 39 0.85 6.80 4.07
CA GLU A 39 0.80 8.24 4.38
C GLU A 39 0.74 8.52 5.88
N ASP A 40 0.00 7.71 6.64
CA ASP A 40 0.01 7.81 8.10
C ASP A 40 1.42 7.51 8.66
N ILE A 41 2.15 6.53 8.10
CA ILE A 41 3.54 6.24 8.49
C ILE A 41 4.44 7.44 8.18
N ILE A 42 4.33 8.01 6.98
CA ILE A 42 5.08 9.21 6.57
C ILE A 42 4.80 10.37 7.52
N GLU A 43 3.53 10.61 7.87
CA GLU A 43 3.14 11.68 8.78
C GLU A 43 3.79 11.50 10.16
N ILE A 44 3.74 10.29 10.73
CA ILE A 44 4.34 10.01 12.04
C ILE A 44 5.86 10.23 11.99
N ILE A 45 6.53 9.68 10.97
CA ILE A 45 7.99 9.78 10.83
C ILE A 45 8.43 11.24 10.64
N SER A 46 7.69 12.00 9.83
CA SER A 46 8.00 13.40 9.52
C SER A 46 7.79 14.30 10.74
N ASN A 47 6.70 14.10 11.47
CA ASN A 47 6.28 14.99 12.56
C ASN A 47 6.85 14.61 13.94
N CYS A 48 7.24 13.34 14.17
CA CYS A 48 7.84 12.96 15.45
C CYS A 48 9.22 13.58 15.62
N ARG A 49 9.38 14.48 16.59
CA ARG A 49 10.71 14.99 16.97
C ARG A 49 11.52 13.94 17.73
N ASP A 50 10.88 13.28 18.69
CA ASP A 50 11.49 12.26 19.54
C ASP A 50 10.91 10.86 19.25
N ILE A 51 11.77 9.86 19.14
CA ILE A 51 11.38 8.46 18.98
C ILE A 51 11.15 7.86 20.37
N ASN A 52 9.94 7.35 20.64
CA ASN A 52 9.56 6.79 21.93
C ASN A 52 8.74 5.51 21.76
N SER A 53 8.50 4.76 22.83
CA SER A 53 7.83 3.46 22.75
C SER A 53 6.41 3.54 22.14
N SER A 54 5.69 4.65 22.34
CA SER A 54 4.34 4.84 21.82
C SER A 54 4.33 5.01 20.30
N ASN A 55 5.18 5.89 19.76
CA ASN A 55 5.24 6.12 18.32
C ASN A 55 5.87 4.93 17.56
N ILE A 56 6.85 4.23 18.15
CA ILE A 56 7.40 2.99 17.60
C ILE A 56 6.29 1.95 17.45
N LYS A 57 5.49 1.76 18.51
CA LYS A 57 4.38 0.80 18.49
C LYS A 57 3.38 1.13 17.39
N LEU A 58 2.96 2.39 17.30
CA LEU A 58 2.00 2.84 16.29
C LEU A 58 2.51 2.64 14.86
N VAL A 59 3.77 2.99 14.58
CA VAL A 59 4.36 2.81 13.24
C VAL A 59 4.46 1.33 12.89
N LYS A 60 4.82 0.46 13.85
CA LYS A 60 4.87 -0.99 13.63
C LYS A 60 3.49 -1.57 13.32
N GLU A 61 2.46 -1.18 14.06
CA GLU A 61 1.08 -1.61 13.78
C GLU A 61 0.64 -1.18 12.37
N LYS A 62 0.97 0.05 11.96
CA LYS A 62 0.68 0.53 10.60
C LYS A 62 1.48 -0.21 9.54
N TYR A 63 2.76 -0.49 9.79
CA TYR A 63 3.59 -1.30 8.89
C TYR A 63 2.95 -2.67 8.62
N GLU A 64 2.51 -3.38 9.65
CA GLU A 64 1.87 -4.70 9.47
C GLU A 64 0.62 -4.62 8.60
N VAL A 65 -0.15 -3.54 8.72
CA VAL A 65 -1.33 -3.29 7.89
C VAL A 65 -0.92 -2.94 6.45
N ALA A 66 0.10 -2.09 6.26
CA ALA A 66 0.61 -1.75 4.93
C ALA A 66 1.13 -3.00 4.18
N SER A 67 1.88 -3.87 4.87
CA SER A 67 2.39 -5.11 4.27
C SER A 67 1.27 -6.02 3.80
N LYS A 68 0.18 -6.16 4.58
CA LYS A 68 -0.99 -6.93 4.17
C LYS A 68 -1.65 -6.34 2.92
N PHE A 69 -1.90 -5.03 2.91
CA PHE A 69 -2.47 -4.38 1.74
C PHE A 69 -1.59 -4.51 0.49
N LEU A 70 -0.27 -4.44 0.64
CA LEU A 70 0.65 -4.61 -0.48
C LEU A 70 0.60 -6.03 -1.06
N ILE A 71 0.52 -7.05 -0.20
CA ILE A 71 0.38 -8.45 -0.62
C ILE A 71 -0.96 -8.65 -1.35
N ASP A 72 -2.06 -8.19 -0.75
CA ASP A 72 -3.40 -8.34 -1.33
C ASP A 72 -3.54 -7.58 -2.66
N LEU A 73 -2.95 -6.40 -2.75
CA LEU A 73 -2.87 -5.62 -3.98
C LEU A 73 -2.12 -6.39 -5.07
N LYS A 74 -0.95 -6.95 -4.77
CA LYS A 74 -0.15 -7.73 -5.73
C LYS A 74 -0.87 -8.98 -6.20
N ASN A 75 -1.48 -9.72 -5.28
CA ASN A 75 -2.26 -10.91 -5.62
C ASN A 75 -3.44 -10.56 -6.54
N THR A 76 -4.17 -9.49 -6.22
CA THR A 76 -5.28 -9.02 -7.06
C THR A 76 -4.80 -8.54 -8.42
N LEU A 77 -3.64 -7.87 -8.47
CA LEU A 77 -3.03 -7.41 -9.71
C LEU A 77 -2.61 -8.58 -10.60
N ASP A 78 -2.13 -9.68 -10.03
CA ASP A 78 -1.84 -10.92 -10.77
C ASP A 78 -3.10 -11.50 -11.41
N VAL A 79 -4.21 -11.55 -10.66
CA VAL A 79 -5.52 -11.96 -11.20
C VAL A 79 -5.94 -11.05 -12.36
N CYS A 80 -5.78 -9.73 -12.23
CA CYS A 80 -6.05 -8.78 -13.31
C CYS A 80 -5.17 -9.03 -14.56
N CYS A 81 -3.88 -9.32 -14.38
CA CYS A 81 -2.98 -9.65 -15.49
C CYS A 81 -3.48 -10.89 -16.25
N ASN A 82 -3.82 -11.95 -15.51
CA ASN A 82 -4.27 -13.21 -16.10
C ASN A 82 -5.63 -13.07 -16.81
N LYS A 83 -6.54 -12.28 -16.22
CA LYS A 83 -7.91 -12.09 -16.73
C LYS A 83 -7.96 -11.17 -17.95
N TYR A 84 -7.38 -9.97 -17.84
CA TYR A 84 -7.52 -8.93 -18.86
C TYR A 84 -6.43 -8.96 -19.94
N LYS A 85 -5.29 -9.62 -19.67
CA LYS A 85 -4.13 -9.69 -20.58
C LYS A 85 -3.67 -8.32 -21.10
N ASP A 86 -3.84 -7.30 -20.28
CA ASP A 86 -3.49 -5.92 -20.58
C ASP A 86 -2.05 -5.66 -20.12
N GLY A 87 -1.18 -5.23 -21.05
CA GLY A 87 0.21 -4.90 -20.76
C GLY A 87 0.38 -3.81 -19.69
N TYR A 88 -0.67 -3.05 -19.42
CA TYR A 88 -0.75 -2.11 -18.31
C TYR A 88 -0.63 -2.79 -16.94
N TYR A 89 -1.43 -3.82 -16.68
CA TYR A 89 -1.39 -4.49 -15.37
C TYR A 89 -0.05 -5.20 -15.16
N ASP A 90 0.51 -5.78 -16.23
CA ASP A 90 1.85 -6.39 -16.22
C ASP A 90 2.95 -5.36 -15.92
N PHE A 91 2.85 -4.16 -16.46
CA PHE A 91 3.77 -3.06 -16.15
C PHE A 91 3.75 -2.71 -14.66
N TYR A 92 2.58 -2.47 -14.07
CA TYR A 92 2.51 -2.10 -12.64
C TYR A 92 2.83 -3.27 -11.71
N LYS A 93 2.60 -4.52 -12.16
CA LYS A 93 3.03 -5.70 -11.42
C LYS A 93 4.54 -5.69 -11.25
N LYS A 94 5.29 -5.50 -12.35
CA LYS A 94 6.76 -5.41 -12.33
C LYS A 94 7.27 -4.25 -11.49
N GLU A 95 6.62 -3.08 -11.59
CA GLU A 95 6.98 -1.92 -10.76
C GLU A 95 6.79 -2.21 -9.27
N LEU A 96 5.70 -2.89 -8.88
CA LEU A 96 5.42 -3.20 -7.48
C LEU A 96 6.22 -4.40 -6.94
N GLU A 97 6.70 -5.30 -7.80
CA GLU A 97 7.60 -6.41 -7.41
C GLU A 97 8.88 -5.92 -6.71
N LEU A 98 9.32 -4.70 -7.01
CA LEU A 98 10.49 -4.06 -6.39
C LEU A 98 10.32 -3.74 -4.90
N TYR A 99 9.10 -3.72 -4.39
CA TYR A 99 8.79 -3.34 -3.01
C TYR A 99 8.20 -4.54 -2.28
N ASP A 100 8.87 -5.07 -1.27
CA ASP A 100 8.39 -6.18 -0.44
C ASP A 100 8.19 -5.72 1.00
N ASP A 101 7.74 -6.66 1.85
CA ASP A 101 7.60 -6.44 3.29
C ASP A 101 8.91 -5.92 3.91
N LYS A 102 10.05 -6.49 3.48
CA LYS A 102 11.37 -6.07 3.93
C LYS A 102 11.67 -4.62 3.57
N TYR A 103 11.33 -4.17 2.36
CA TYR A 103 11.56 -2.80 1.92
C TYR A 103 10.88 -1.77 2.84
N ILE A 104 9.62 -2.04 3.23
CA ILE A 104 8.85 -1.18 4.15
C ILE A 104 9.44 -1.29 5.57
N ASN A 105 9.74 -2.50 6.03
CA ASN A 105 10.29 -2.75 7.37
C ASN A 105 11.68 -2.11 7.56
N ASP A 106 12.53 -2.15 6.54
CA ASP A 106 13.86 -1.53 6.57
C ASP A 106 13.74 0.00 6.73
N ALA A 107 12.75 0.62 6.09
CA ALA A 107 12.49 2.05 6.26
C ALA A 107 11.97 2.40 7.68
N VAL A 108 11.07 1.58 8.23
CA VAL A 108 10.60 1.72 9.61
C VAL A 108 11.73 1.51 10.61
N THR A 109 12.57 0.51 10.38
CA THR A 109 13.73 0.19 11.24
C THR A 109 14.75 1.31 11.19
N GLY A 110 15.06 1.84 10.00
CA GLY A 110 15.95 2.99 9.85
C GLY A 110 15.44 4.20 10.64
N TRP A 111 14.12 4.45 10.64
CA TRP A 111 13.54 5.52 11.45
C TRP A 111 13.75 5.27 12.95
N ILE A 112 13.49 4.05 13.44
CA ILE A 112 13.72 3.68 14.85
C ILE A 112 15.19 3.88 15.24
N LEU A 113 16.12 3.62 14.32
CA LEU A 113 17.56 3.80 14.51
C LEU A 113 18.02 5.25 14.27
N SER A 114 17.10 6.20 14.08
CA SER A 114 17.38 7.62 13.86
C SER A 114 18.17 7.94 12.58
N GLU A 115 17.99 7.14 11.52
CA GLU A 115 18.53 7.46 10.19
C GLU A 115 17.89 8.73 9.60
N PRO A 116 18.52 9.39 8.60
CA PRO A 116 17.98 10.58 7.95
C PRO A 116 16.58 10.37 7.38
N ARG A 117 15.63 11.22 7.78
CA ARG A 117 14.19 11.05 7.47
C ARG A 117 13.89 11.08 5.99
N ASP A 118 14.53 11.97 5.24
CA ASP A 118 14.23 12.20 3.82
C ASP A 118 14.33 10.89 3.03
N GLY A 119 15.42 10.13 3.22
CA GLY A 119 15.64 8.85 2.54
C GLY A 119 14.68 7.73 2.97
N LEU A 120 14.08 7.82 4.16
CA LEU A 120 13.09 6.86 4.65
C LEU A 120 11.70 7.21 4.11
N VAL A 121 11.35 8.50 4.14
CA VAL A 121 10.09 9.04 3.64
C VAL A 121 9.96 8.82 2.14
N ASP A 122 11.05 8.99 1.38
CA ASP A 122 11.09 8.72 -0.07
C ASP A 122 10.73 7.27 -0.41
N LYS A 123 11.14 6.30 0.42
CA LYS A 123 10.81 4.87 0.24
C LYS A 123 9.30 4.62 0.34
N PHE A 124 8.59 5.31 1.23
CA PHE A 124 7.14 5.18 1.31
C PHE A 124 6.44 5.96 0.19
N PHE A 125 6.91 7.17 -0.11
CA PHE A 125 6.34 8.01 -1.16
C PHE A 125 6.37 7.36 -2.54
N ILE A 126 7.46 6.68 -2.89
CA ILE A 126 7.56 6.04 -4.21
C ILE A 126 6.50 4.93 -4.37
N ILE A 127 6.22 4.16 -3.33
CA ILE A 127 5.16 3.15 -3.35
C ILE A 127 3.81 3.83 -3.56
N CYS A 128 3.49 4.85 -2.75
CA CYS A 128 2.25 5.63 -2.89
C CYS A 128 2.09 6.21 -4.31
N TYR A 129 3.16 6.74 -4.88
CA TYR A 129 3.15 7.29 -6.23
C TYR A 129 2.81 6.23 -7.28
N LYS A 130 3.47 5.06 -7.24
CA LYS A 130 3.19 3.96 -8.19
C LYS A 130 1.77 3.44 -8.06
N VAL A 131 1.27 3.31 -6.85
CA VAL A 131 -0.11 2.85 -6.58
C VAL A 131 -1.15 3.89 -7.03
N ARG A 132 -0.87 5.19 -6.91
CA ARG A 132 -1.73 6.24 -7.45
C ARG A 132 -1.79 6.25 -8.96
N GLU A 133 -0.65 6.06 -9.63
CA GLU A 133 -0.63 5.95 -11.08
C GLU A 133 -1.38 4.70 -11.56
N LEU A 134 -1.28 3.58 -10.80
CA LEU A 134 -2.11 2.39 -10.99
C LEU A 134 -3.61 2.76 -11.02
N LEU A 135 -4.09 3.40 -9.94
CA LEU A 135 -5.48 3.84 -9.77
C LEU A 135 -5.95 4.82 -10.85
N ARG A 136 -5.15 5.83 -11.18
CA ARG A 136 -5.51 6.86 -12.16
C ARG A 136 -5.90 6.28 -13.51
N LYS A 137 -5.23 5.21 -13.91
CA LYS A 137 -5.49 4.55 -15.20
C LYS A 137 -6.64 3.58 -15.16
N ILE A 138 -6.88 2.93 -14.01
CA ILE A 138 -8.10 2.13 -13.80
C ILE A 138 -9.31 3.05 -13.99
N ASN A 139 -9.31 4.21 -13.33
CA ASN A 139 -10.40 5.19 -13.41
C ASN A 139 -10.58 5.78 -14.82
N ASN A 140 -9.53 5.87 -15.63
CA ASN A 140 -9.62 6.37 -17.01
C ASN A 140 -10.12 5.31 -18.01
N LYS A 141 -10.29 4.04 -17.60
CA LYS A 141 -10.82 2.95 -18.43
C LYS A 141 -12.29 2.62 -18.14
N GLN A 142 -12.85 3.19 -17.07
CA GLN A 142 -14.27 3.13 -16.73
C GLN A 142 -15.04 4.24 -17.45
#